data_AF-A0A0J5FTL2-F1
#
_entry.id   AF-A0A0J5FTL2-F1
#
_cell.length_a   1.000
_cell.length_b   1.000
_cell.length_c   1.000
_cell.angle_alpha   90.00
_cell.angle_beta   90.00
_cell.angle_gamma   90.00
#
_symmetry.space_group_name_H-M   'P 1'
#
loop_
_entity.id
_entity.type
_entity.pdbx_description
1 polymer ?
#
loop_
_entity_poly.entity_id
_entity_poly.type
_entity_poly.pdbx_seq_one_letter_code
_entity_poly.pdbx_strand_id
1 'polypeptide(L)'
;PKLLRLLDITGCLITIDAMGCQTKIAEQIVQQEGDYLLAVKGDQETLYRAVKKALSAQVSAVSHAENITIEQGHGRIEAREYHVLPAQALSQQFPEWKNVKTVGVAIG
;
A
#
# COMPACT_ATOMS: atom_id res chain seq x y z
N PRO A 1 -15.77 -5.41 4.55
CA PRO A 1 -16.08 -6.52 5.49
C PRO A 1 -17.32 -6.19 6.33
N LYS A 2 -18.04 -7.17 6.90
CA LYS A 2 -19.20 -6.87 7.77
C LYS A 2 -18.79 -6.04 8.99
N LEU A 3 -17.67 -6.37 9.62
CA LEU A 3 -17.12 -5.66 10.78
C LEU A 3 -16.81 -4.20 10.48
N LEU A 4 -16.22 -3.91 9.32
CA LEU A 4 -15.87 -2.54 8.91
C LEU A 4 -17.10 -1.62 8.85
N ARG A 5 -18.32 -2.15 8.67
CA ARG A 5 -19.55 -1.32 8.69
C ARG A 5 -19.99 -0.92 10.10
N LEU A 6 -19.41 -1.53 11.13
CA LEU A 6 -19.79 -1.34 12.52
C LEU A 6 -18.79 -0.46 13.29
N LEU A 7 -17.68 -0.11 12.65
CA LEU A 7 -16.62 0.69 13.25
C LEU A 7 -16.80 2.15 12.83
N ASP A 8 -16.60 3.07 13.77
CA ASP A 8 -16.33 4.46 13.44
C ASP A 8 -14.84 4.56 13.05
N ILE A 9 -14.60 4.91 11.78
CA ILE A 9 -13.26 4.97 11.19
C ILE A 9 -12.95 6.34 10.59
N THR A 10 -13.76 7.35 10.89
CA THR A 10 -13.56 8.70 10.36
C THR A 10 -12.17 9.20 10.76
N GLY A 11 -11.40 9.64 9.76
CA GLY A 11 -10.02 10.12 9.93
C GLY A 11 -8.99 9.04 10.30
N CYS A 12 -9.36 7.76 10.32
CA CYS A 12 -8.44 6.67 10.62
C CYS A 12 -7.76 6.12 9.36
N LEU A 13 -6.48 5.73 9.50
CA LEU A 13 -5.78 4.93 8.48
C LEU A 13 -6.04 3.44 8.73
N ILE A 14 -6.77 2.81 7.81
CA ILE A 14 -7.09 1.39 7.87
C ILE A 14 -6.07 0.59 7.05
N THR A 15 -5.26 -0.21 7.74
CA THR A 15 -4.29 -1.11 7.10
C THR A 15 -4.90 -2.51 6.94
N ILE A 16 -4.83 -3.10 5.74
CA ILE A 16 -5.29 -4.47 5.52
C ILE A 16 -4.27 -5.22 4.66
N ASP A 17 -4.12 -6.51 4.95
CA ASP A 17 -3.26 -7.41 4.20
C ASP A 17 -3.72 -7.61 2.75
N ALA A 18 -2.93 -8.40 2.01
CA ALA A 18 -3.18 -8.66 0.61
C ALA A 18 -4.48 -9.42 0.32
N MET A 19 -5.00 -10.21 1.27
CA MET A 19 -6.28 -10.89 1.08
C MET A 19 -7.45 -9.90 1.10
N GLY A 20 -7.31 -8.81 1.86
CA GLY A 20 -8.27 -7.71 1.93
C GLY A 20 -8.02 -6.55 0.95
N CYS A 21 -7.03 -6.66 0.06
CA CYS A 21 -6.78 -5.68 -0.98
C CYS A 21 -7.87 -5.75 -2.06
N GLN A 22 -9.02 -5.14 -1.79
CA GLN A 22 -10.18 -5.19 -2.67
C GLN A 22 -10.76 -3.80 -2.86
N THR A 23 -11.14 -3.47 -4.10
CA THR A 23 -11.68 -2.16 -4.47
C THR A 23 -12.93 -1.80 -3.67
N LYS A 24 -13.82 -2.77 -3.43
CA LYS A 24 -15.01 -2.59 -2.58
C LYS A 24 -14.66 -2.24 -1.13
N ILE A 25 -13.53 -2.71 -0.63
CA ILE A 25 -13.07 -2.41 0.73
C ILE A 25 -12.50 -1.00 0.79
N ALA A 26 -11.65 -0.63 -0.18
CA ALA A 26 -11.15 0.73 -0.33
C ALA A 26 -12.29 1.75 -0.46
N GLU A 27 -13.28 1.47 -1.32
CA GLU A 27 -14.46 2.30 -1.51
C GLU A 27 -15.26 2.45 -0.21
N GLN A 28 -15.49 1.36 0.53
CA GLN A 28 -16.18 1.40 1.80
C GLN A 28 -15.45 2.28 2.83
N ILE A 29 -14.11 2.20 2.90
CA ILE A 29 -13.31 3.01 3.82
C ILE A 29 -13.45 4.50 3.49
N VAL A 30 -13.35 4.85 2.21
CA VAL A 30 -13.50 6.23 1.74
C VAL A 30 -14.92 6.77 2.00
N GLN A 31 -15.95 5.95 1.78
CA GLN A 31 -17.35 6.34 2.07
C GLN A 31 -17.62 6.60 3.55
N GLN A 32 -16.80 6.03 4.44
CA GLN A 32 -16.86 6.26 5.89
C GLN A 32 -15.83 7.30 6.36
N GLU A 33 -15.27 8.09 5.43
CA GLU A 33 -14.33 9.18 5.72
C GLU A 33 -13.00 8.72 6.36
N GLY A 34 -12.59 7.47 6.09
CA GLY A 34 -11.27 6.95 6.45
C GLY A 34 -10.27 6.99 5.27
N ASP A 35 -8.99 6.78 5.59
CA ASP A 35 -7.92 6.51 4.63
C ASP A 35 -7.53 5.02 4.70
N TYR A 36 -6.83 4.51 3.68
CA TYR A 36 -6.42 3.10 3.65
C TYR A 36 -4.97 2.88 3.19
N LEU A 37 -4.40 1.77 3.67
CA LEU A 37 -3.16 1.18 3.17
C LEU A 37 -3.39 -0.31 2.96
N LEU A 38 -3.43 -0.74 1.70
CA LEU A 38 -3.74 -2.12 1.33
C LEU A 38 -2.51 -2.75 0.67
N ALA A 39 -2.06 -3.89 1.20
CA ALA A 39 -0.93 -4.60 0.61
C ALA A 39 -1.34 -5.28 -0.71
N VAL A 40 -0.55 -5.17 -1.77
CA VAL A 40 -0.85 -5.85 -3.06
C VAL A 40 0.01 -7.10 -3.19
N LYS A 41 -0.58 -8.25 -3.57
CA LYS A 41 0.19 -9.45 -3.97
C LYS A 41 -0.18 -9.92 -5.39
N GLY A 42 0.57 -10.90 -5.89
CA GLY A 42 0.50 -11.37 -7.28
C GLY A 42 -0.81 -12.05 -7.72
N ASP A 43 -1.78 -12.27 -6.83
CA ASP A 43 -3.11 -12.75 -7.21
C ASP A 43 -3.95 -11.68 -7.93
N GLN A 44 -3.58 -10.40 -7.78
CA GLN A 44 -4.08 -9.29 -8.58
C GLN A 44 -3.06 -8.92 -9.66
N GLU A 45 -2.88 -9.83 -10.62
CA GLU A 45 -1.77 -9.79 -11.58
C GLU A 45 -1.60 -8.43 -12.28
N THR A 46 -2.67 -7.83 -12.79
CA THR A 46 -2.61 -6.56 -13.50
C THR A 46 -2.18 -5.40 -12.61
N LEU A 47 -2.81 -5.24 -11.43
CA LEU A 47 -2.47 -4.19 -10.48
C LEU A 47 -1.04 -4.39 -9.97
N TYR A 48 -0.70 -5.61 -9.58
CA TYR A 48 0.62 -5.96 -9.07
C TYR A 48 1.73 -5.64 -10.07
N ARG A 49 1.54 -6.00 -11.35
CA ARG A 49 2.49 -5.66 -12.43
C ARG A 49 2.63 -4.16 -12.62
N ALA A 50 1.54 -3.40 -12.59
CA ALA A 50 1.58 -1.95 -12.75
C ALA A 50 2.29 -1.26 -11.57
N VAL A 51 2.00 -1.68 -10.33
CA VAL A 51 2.68 -1.20 -9.12
C VAL A 51 4.18 -1.52 -9.18
N LYS A 52 4.54 -2.77 -9.51
CA LYS A 52 5.95 -3.16 -9.70
C LYS A 52 6.65 -2.33 -10.76
N LYS A 53 5.98 -2.08 -11.89
CA LYS A 53 6.52 -1.25 -12.96
C LYS A 53 6.72 0.20 -12.51
N ALA A 54 5.81 0.76 -11.73
CA ALA A 54 5.90 2.12 -11.23
C ALA A 54 7.09 2.31 -10.27
N LEU A 55 7.41 1.28 -9.48
CA LEU A 55 8.47 1.31 -8.46
C LEU A 55 9.80 0.70 -8.93
N SER A 56 9.89 0.21 -10.18
CA SER A 56 11.05 -0.58 -10.62
C SER A 56 12.36 0.20 -10.60
N ALA A 57 12.33 1.50 -10.89
CA ALA A 57 13.52 2.35 -10.86
C ALA A 57 14.08 2.49 -9.45
N GLN A 58 13.21 2.61 -8.44
CA GLN A 58 13.59 2.72 -7.04
C GLN A 58 14.12 1.39 -6.51
N VAL A 59 13.43 0.29 -6.84
CA VAL A 59 13.86 -1.07 -6.45
C VAL A 59 15.19 -1.47 -7.10
N SER A 60 15.52 -0.94 -8.28
CA SER A 60 16.77 -1.25 -8.99
C SER A 60 17.90 -0.28 -8.67
N ALA A 61 17.61 0.80 -7.94
CA ALA A 61 18.63 1.76 -7.55
C ALA A 61 19.58 1.14 -6.51
N VAL A 62 20.79 1.69 -6.41
CA VAL A 62 21.70 1.32 -5.33
C VAL A 62 21.12 1.82 -4.01
N SER A 63 20.89 0.92 -3.06
CA SER A 63 20.47 1.29 -1.71
C SER A 63 21.57 2.09 -1.02
N HIS A 64 21.18 3.21 -0.43
CA HIS A 64 22.06 4.03 0.37
C HIS A 64 21.75 3.87 1.86
N ALA A 65 22.75 3.90 2.73
CA ALA A 65 22.58 3.60 4.15
C ALA A 65 21.56 4.52 4.85
N GLU A 66 21.44 5.77 4.38
CA GLU A 66 20.45 6.74 4.85
C GLU A 66 18.99 6.36 4.54
N ASN A 67 18.75 5.48 3.57
CA ASN A 67 17.40 5.01 3.21
C ASN A 67 17.00 3.73 3.96
N ILE A 68 17.93 3.14 4.72
CA ILE A 68 17.72 1.87 5.41
C ILE A 68 17.32 2.15 6.86
N THR A 69 16.17 1.61 7.25
CA THR A 69 15.69 1.59 8.63
C THR A 69 15.99 0.24 9.25
N ILE A 70 16.56 0.23 10.45
CA ILE A 70 16.74 -0.99 11.24
C ILE A 70 15.57 -1.10 12.22
N GLU A 71 14.74 -2.12 12.04
CA GLU A 71 13.61 -2.44 12.91
C GLU A 71 13.95 -3.65 13.77
N GLN A 72 13.73 -3.53 15.09
CA GLN A 72 13.87 -4.63 16.02
C GLN A 72 12.53 -4.91 16.70
N GLY A 73 12.03 -6.14 16.55
CA GLY A 73 10.75 -6.52 17.12
C GLY A 73 10.52 -8.03 17.07
N HIS A 74 9.81 -8.56 18.06
CA HIS A 74 9.45 -10.00 18.14
C HIS A 74 10.66 -10.95 17.99
N GLY A 75 11.84 -10.55 18.48
CA GLY A 75 13.08 -11.33 18.38
C GLY A 75 13.78 -11.27 17.02
N ARG A 76 13.31 -10.45 16.08
CA ARG A 76 13.95 -10.23 14.77
C ARG A 76 14.58 -8.85 14.70
N ILE A 77 15.65 -8.76 13.93
CA ILE A 77 16.28 -7.52 13.47
C ILE A 77 16.14 -7.53 11.96
N GLU A 78 15.51 -6.50 11.41
CA GLU A 78 15.26 -6.36 9.97
C GLU A 78 15.81 -5.02 9.49
N ALA A 79 16.56 -5.06 8.40
CA ALA A 79 16.94 -3.87 7.66
C ALA A 79 15.92 -3.68 6.53
N ARG A 80 15.27 -2.52 6.48
CA ARG A 80 14.24 -2.22 5.47
C ARG A 80 14.47 -0.87 4.83
N GLU A 81 14.48 -0.83 3.51
CA GLU A 81 14.39 0.38 2.70
C GLU A 81 12.94 0.58 2.22
N TYR A 82 12.46 1.81 2.28
CA TYR A 82 11.10 2.17 1.91
C TYR A 82 11.09 3.20 0.80
N HIS A 83 10.30 2.96 -0.24
CA HIS A 83 10.03 3.95 -1.28
C HIS A 83 8.54 4.21 -1.41
N VAL A 84 8.17 5.48 -1.51
CA VAL A 84 6.80 5.93 -1.72
C VAL A 84 6.77 6.91 -2.88
N LEU A 85 5.88 6.68 -3.83
CA LEU A 85 5.68 7.52 -5.00
C LEU A 85 4.24 8.03 -5.08
N PRO A 86 4.01 9.21 -5.67
CA PRO A 86 2.67 9.65 -6.05
C PRO A 86 1.99 8.62 -6.96
N ALA A 87 0.74 8.29 -6.69
CA ALA A 87 -0.01 7.29 -7.45
C ALA A 87 -0.81 7.88 -8.63
N GLN A 88 -0.55 9.13 -9.03
CA GLN A 88 -1.39 9.83 -10.01
C GLN A 88 -1.55 9.03 -11.32
N ALA A 89 -0.47 8.51 -11.90
CA ALA A 89 -0.53 7.68 -13.10
C ALA A 89 -1.30 6.36 -12.87
N LEU A 90 -1.12 5.71 -11.72
CA LEU A 90 -1.84 4.49 -11.36
C LEU A 90 -3.33 4.76 -11.14
N SER A 91 -3.69 5.86 -10.49
CA SER A 91 -5.09 6.24 -10.24
C SER A 91 -5.87 6.50 -11.54
N GLN A 92 -5.21 6.98 -12.58
CA GLN A 92 -5.80 7.12 -13.92
C GLN A 92 -5.99 5.76 -14.61
N GLN A 93 -5.04 4.85 -14.43
CA GLN A 93 -5.10 3.50 -15.00
C GLN A 93 -6.11 2.59 -14.27
N PHE A 94 -6.28 2.79 -12.96
CA PHE A 94 -7.14 1.99 -12.09
C PHE A 94 -8.11 2.88 -11.30
N PRO A 95 -9.07 3.54 -11.97
CA PRO A 95 -10.00 4.51 -11.36
C PRO A 95 -10.98 3.89 -10.35
N GLU A 96 -11.06 2.56 -10.28
CA GLU A 96 -11.81 1.81 -9.28
C GLU A 96 -11.21 1.91 -7.87
N TRP A 97 -9.92 2.21 -7.76
CA TRP A 97 -9.30 2.49 -6.46
C TRP A 97 -9.50 3.96 -6.10
N LYS A 98 -10.56 4.23 -5.35
CA LYS A 98 -10.94 5.59 -4.94
C LYS A 98 -9.92 6.17 -3.97
N ASN A 99 -9.60 7.45 -4.13
CA ASN A 99 -8.74 8.21 -3.21
C ASN A 99 -7.31 7.61 -3.01
N VAL A 100 -6.77 6.88 -3.99
CA VAL A 100 -5.35 6.47 -3.95
C VAL A 100 -4.47 7.70 -4.17
N LYS A 101 -3.62 7.99 -3.19
CA LYS A 101 -2.67 9.12 -3.25
C LYS A 101 -1.25 8.66 -3.56
N THR A 102 -0.86 7.51 -3.03
CA THR A 102 0.52 7.00 -3.10
C THR A 102 0.57 5.50 -3.29
N VAL A 103 1.70 5.02 -3.80
CA VAL A 103 2.08 3.61 -3.85
C VAL A 103 3.48 3.47 -3.27
N GLY A 104 3.77 2.35 -2.62
CA GLY A 104 5.10 2.14 -2.07
C GLY A 104 5.53 0.68 -2.00
N VAL A 105 6.80 0.48 -1.69
CA VAL A 105 7.43 -0.83 -1.48
C VAL A 105 8.35 -0.75 -0.27
N ALA A 106 8.36 -1.85 0.49
CA ALA A 106 9.36 -2.14 1.51
C ALA A 106 10.32 -3.22 0.95
N ILE A 107 11.61 -2.97 1.01
CA ILE A 107 12.68 -3.82 0.50
C ILE A 107 13.56 -4.22 1.69
N GLY A 108 13.92 -5.48 1.83
CA GLY A 108 14.78 -6.00 2.90
C GLY A 108 15.27 -7.40 2.63
#